data_AF-A0AAD7E398-F1
#
_entry.id   AF-A0AAD7E398-F1
#
_cell.length_a   1.000
_cell.length_b   1.000
_cell.length_c   1.000
_cell.angle_alpha   90.00
_cell.angle_beta   90.00
_cell.angle_gamma   90.00
#
_symmetry.space_group_name_H-M   'P 1'
#
loop_
_entity.id
_entity.type
_entity.pdbx_description
1 polymer ?
#
loop_
_entity_poly.entity_id
_entity_poly.type
_entity_poly.pdbx_seq_one_letter_code
_entity_poly.pdbx_strand_id
1 'polypeptide(L)'
;VPVEIWAQIHALACTDDGSAGRALSLVSKEWRNISAPYKFQSIALIGPKPILRCLALLETNPESPVLSLFIGCQNLRMYSPDECRLDLARESARGLVFTDKLFPELATKYPIQTVQIHADAIEQAVLRILARVAGTLHTLYTHLTFVERPGPLYPVPFHHLRTLVLHGPFASPPPTLSCLTPNLRRLRLASPLTSPHKSSVLLNTVTAAAPRLSHLYL
;
A
#
# COMPACT_ATOMS: atom_id res chain seq x y z
N VAL A 1 -18.05 -6.80 -29.44
CA VAL A 1 -18.68 -6.49 -28.14
C VAL A 1 -18.48 -5.00 -27.88
N PRO A 2 -19.53 -4.24 -27.50
CA PRO A 2 -19.42 -2.80 -27.25
C PRO A 2 -18.42 -2.45 -26.14
N VAL A 3 -17.83 -1.26 -26.21
CA VAL A 3 -16.77 -0.83 -25.28
C VAL A 3 -17.26 -0.72 -23.84
N GLU A 4 -18.54 -0.40 -23.64
CA GLU A 4 -19.20 -0.29 -22.34
C GLU A 4 -19.25 -1.63 -21.63
N ILE A 5 -19.49 -2.71 -22.39
CA ILE A 5 -19.51 -4.08 -21.85
C ILE A 5 -18.09 -4.49 -21.46
N TRP A 6 -17.09 -4.16 -22.27
CA TRP A 6 -15.69 -4.41 -21.90
C TRP A 6 -15.25 -3.62 -20.67
N ALA A 7 -15.68 -2.36 -20.55
CA ALA A 7 -15.41 -1.54 -19.37
C ALA A 7 -16.03 -2.17 -18.10
N GLN A 8 -17.26 -2.68 -18.17
CA GLN A 8 -17.87 -3.42 -17.05
C GLN A 8 -17.12 -4.70 -16.71
N ILE A 9 -16.73 -5.48 -17.72
CA ILE A 9 -15.94 -6.70 -17.52
C ILE A 9 -14.61 -6.36 -16.84
N HIS A 10 -13.91 -5.31 -17.29
CA HIS A 10 -12.65 -4.88 -16.68
C HIS A 10 -12.83 -4.37 -15.25
N ALA A 11 -13.89 -3.62 -14.98
CA ALA A 11 -14.20 -3.12 -13.63
C ALA A 11 -14.44 -4.25 -12.63
N LEU A 12 -14.99 -5.37 -13.09
CA LEU A 12 -15.23 -6.56 -12.26
C LEU A 12 -13.97 -7.45 -12.18
N ALA A 13 -13.26 -7.63 -13.29
CA ALA A 13 -12.07 -8.48 -13.36
C ALA A 13 -10.89 -7.90 -12.56
N CYS A 14 -10.70 -6.57 -12.57
CA CYS A 14 -9.61 -5.89 -11.86
C CYS A 14 -9.89 -5.68 -10.34
N THR A 15 -10.65 -6.59 -9.73
CA THR A 15 -10.89 -6.60 -8.27
C THR A 15 -10.01 -7.62 -7.54
N ASP A 16 -9.06 -8.23 -8.25
CA ASP A 16 -8.11 -9.22 -7.76
C ASP A 16 -6.86 -8.59 -7.11
N ASP A 17 -5.71 -9.26 -7.19
CA ASP A 17 -4.43 -8.79 -6.67
C ASP A 17 -3.70 -7.81 -7.62
N GLY A 18 -4.33 -7.41 -8.72
CA GLY A 18 -3.77 -6.56 -9.78
C GLY A 18 -3.22 -7.37 -10.96
N SER A 19 -3.26 -8.71 -10.90
CA SER A 19 -2.80 -9.57 -11.99
C SER A 19 -3.69 -9.46 -13.23
N ALA A 20 -5.02 -9.36 -13.08
CA ALA A 20 -5.94 -9.11 -14.19
C ALA A 20 -5.63 -7.79 -14.91
N GLY A 21 -5.48 -6.69 -14.17
CA GLY A 21 -5.15 -5.38 -14.73
C GLY A 21 -3.85 -5.40 -15.55
N ARG A 22 -2.83 -6.11 -15.06
CA ARG A 22 -1.59 -6.34 -15.80
C ARG A 22 -1.81 -7.21 -17.03
N ALA A 23 -2.51 -8.33 -16.92
CA ALA A 23 -2.76 -9.25 -18.03
C ALA A 23 -3.50 -8.54 -19.17
N LEU A 24 -4.57 -7.80 -18.86
CA LEU A 24 -5.36 -7.03 -19.81
C LEU A 24 -4.53 -5.96 -20.53
N SER A 25 -3.57 -5.34 -19.81
CA SER A 25 -2.65 -4.35 -20.40
C SER A 25 -1.66 -4.95 -21.41
N LEU A 26 -1.47 -6.27 -21.41
CA LEU A 26 -0.54 -6.99 -22.29
C LEU A 26 -1.22 -7.61 -23.52
N VAL A 27 -2.55 -7.74 -23.53
CA VAL A 27 -3.29 -8.39 -24.63
C VAL A 27 -3.16 -7.61 -25.94
N SER A 28 -3.56 -6.34 -25.96
CA SER A 28 -3.48 -5.47 -27.14
C SER A 28 -3.50 -3.99 -26.75
N LYS A 29 -3.25 -3.10 -27.73
CA LYS A 29 -3.35 -1.64 -27.50
C LYS A 29 -4.77 -1.22 -27.10
N GLU A 30 -5.78 -1.80 -27.73
CA GLU A 30 -7.19 -1.51 -27.43
C GLU A 30 -7.55 -1.97 -26.01
N TRP A 31 -7.20 -3.20 -25.65
CA TRP A 31 -7.45 -3.73 -24.30
C TRP A 31 -6.71 -2.96 -23.22
N ARG A 32 -5.48 -2.49 -23.50
CA ARG A 32 -4.74 -1.60 -22.63
C ARG A 32 -5.47 -0.28 -22.41
N ASN A 33 -6.03 0.31 -23.47
CA ASN A 33 -6.75 1.58 -23.36
C ASN A 33 -8.06 1.42 -22.58
N ILE A 34 -8.83 0.36 -22.86
CA ILE A 34 -10.10 0.09 -22.17
C ILE A 34 -9.86 -0.31 -20.70
N SER A 35 -8.78 -1.03 -20.38
CA SER A 35 -8.46 -1.45 -19.01
C SER A 35 -7.70 -0.39 -18.20
N ALA A 36 -7.19 0.67 -18.83
CA ALA A 36 -6.40 1.71 -18.17
C ALA A 36 -7.05 2.32 -16.91
N PRO A 37 -8.38 2.58 -16.85
CA PRO A 37 -9.03 3.11 -15.64
C PRO A 37 -9.11 2.10 -14.49
N TYR A 38 -9.06 0.80 -14.79
CA TYR A 38 -9.33 -0.29 -13.84
C TYR A 38 -8.06 -1.04 -13.42
N LYS A 39 -6.96 -0.91 -14.16
CA LYS A 39 -5.74 -1.71 -13.97
C LYS A 39 -5.11 -1.64 -12.56
N PHE A 40 -5.42 -0.58 -11.81
CA PHE A 40 -4.89 -0.30 -10.47
C PHE A 40 -5.98 -0.29 -9.40
N GLN A 41 -7.20 -0.66 -9.75
CA GLN A 41 -8.36 -0.61 -8.86
C GLN A 41 -8.15 -1.43 -7.59
N SER A 42 -7.56 -2.62 -7.72
CA SER A 42 -7.15 -3.47 -6.61
C SER A 42 -5.71 -3.91 -6.81
N ILE A 43 -4.88 -3.74 -5.77
CA ILE A 43 -3.44 -4.05 -5.82
C ILE A 43 -3.05 -4.80 -4.55
N ALA A 44 -2.37 -5.94 -4.70
CA ALA A 44 -1.67 -6.60 -3.61
C ALA A 44 -0.15 -6.47 -3.76
N LEU A 45 0.50 -5.95 -2.72
CA LEU A 45 1.94 -5.75 -2.65
C LEU A 45 2.50 -6.66 -1.55
N ILE A 46 3.19 -7.74 -1.94
CA ILE A 46 3.75 -8.70 -1.00
C ILE A 46 5.28 -8.68 -1.10
N GLY A 47 5.93 -8.25 -0.03
CA GLY A 47 7.39 -8.17 0.10
C GLY A 47 8.00 -6.86 -0.41
N PRO A 48 9.33 -6.74 -0.32
CA PRO A 48 10.04 -5.47 -0.51
C PRO A 48 10.00 -4.97 -1.97
N LYS A 49 10.28 -5.83 -2.95
CA LYS A 49 10.37 -5.45 -4.36
C LYS A 49 9.04 -4.95 -4.93
N PRO A 50 7.89 -5.63 -4.73
CA PRO A 50 6.61 -5.14 -5.25
C PRO A 50 6.22 -3.78 -4.68
N ILE A 51 6.48 -3.53 -3.39
CA ILE A 51 6.22 -2.23 -2.76
C ILE A 51 6.99 -1.11 -3.47
N LEU A 52 8.30 -1.29 -3.63
CA LEU A 52 9.16 -0.28 -4.25
C LEU A 52 8.81 -0.06 -5.74
N ARG A 53 8.54 -1.13 -6.49
CA ARG A 53 8.11 -1.02 -7.89
C ARG A 53 6.76 -0.32 -8.02
N CYS A 54 5.82 -0.58 -7.11
CA CYS A 54 4.51 0.07 -7.12
C CYS A 54 4.66 1.57 -6.90
N LEU A 55 5.48 2.00 -5.94
CA LEU A 55 5.75 3.41 -5.75
C LEU A 55 6.31 4.07 -7.01
N ALA A 56 7.35 3.48 -7.62
CA ALA A 56 7.93 3.99 -8.87
C ALA A 56 6.87 4.12 -9.98
N LEU A 57 5.96 3.13 -10.11
CA LEU A 57 4.86 3.18 -11.07
C LEU A 57 3.85 4.30 -10.79
N LEU A 58 3.46 4.50 -9.53
CA LEU A 58 2.52 5.55 -9.11
C LEU A 58 3.13 6.95 -9.25
N GLU A 59 4.46 7.06 -9.15
CA GLU A 59 5.16 8.33 -9.40
C GLU A 59 5.15 8.72 -10.87
N THR A 60 5.21 7.73 -11.77
CA THR A 60 5.09 7.96 -13.21
C THR A 60 3.61 8.11 -13.67
N ASN A 61 2.65 7.58 -12.91
CA ASN A 61 1.22 7.57 -13.28
C ASN A 61 0.32 8.06 -12.13
N PRO A 62 0.25 9.39 -11.87
CA PRO A 62 -0.45 9.93 -10.71
C PRO A 62 -1.98 9.81 -10.76
N GLU A 63 -2.58 9.71 -11.96
CA GLU A 63 -4.03 9.73 -12.14
C GLU A 63 -4.73 8.38 -11.95
N SER A 64 -3.99 7.36 -11.50
CA SER A 64 -4.51 5.99 -11.39
C SER A 64 -5.21 5.77 -10.03
N PRO A 65 -6.56 5.66 -10.00
CA PRO A 65 -7.26 5.44 -8.74
C PRO A 65 -6.96 4.03 -8.20
N VAL A 66 -6.66 3.95 -6.91
CA VAL A 66 -6.48 2.69 -6.19
C VAL A 66 -7.58 2.60 -5.15
N LEU A 67 -8.56 1.72 -5.38
CA LEU A 67 -9.72 1.57 -4.49
C LEU A 67 -9.44 0.58 -3.36
N SER A 68 -8.69 -0.47 -3.65
CA SER A 68 -8.33 -1.53 -2.71
C SER A 68 -6.83 -1.77 -2.71
N LEU A 69 -6.20 -1.68 -1.55
CA LEU A 69 -4.77 -1.88 -1.39
C LEU A 69 -4.50 -2.89 -0.29
N PHE A 70 -3.78 -3.95 -0.64
CA PHE A 70 -3.18 -4.88 0.30
C PHE A 70 -1.67 -4.69 0.32
N ILE A 71 -1.09 -4.46 1.48
CA ILE A 71 0.36 -4.38 1.68
C ILE A 71 0.77 -5.39 2.73
N GLY A 72 1.52 -6.41 2.33
CA GLY A 72 2.10 -7.39 3.23
C GLY A 72 3.62 -7.37 3.13
N CYS A 73 4.33 -7.12 4.21
CA CYS A 73 5.78 -7.25 4.24
C CYS A 73 6.22 -7.67 5.65
N GLN A 74 6.96 -8.78 5.70
CA GLN A 74 7.45 -9.35 6.94
C GLN A 74 8.80 -8.74 7.32
N ASN A 75 9.37 -9.18 8.44
CA ASN A 75 10.74 -8.81 8.82
C ASN A 75 11.71 -9.14 7.68
N LEU A 76 12.53 -8.18 7.27
CA LEU A 76 13.50 -8.37 6.19
C LEU A 76 14.49 -9.51 6.48
N ARG A 77 14.73 -9.82 7.75
CA ARG A 77 15.53 -10.98 8.17
C ARG A 77 14.93 -12.33 7.76
N MET A 78 13.64 -12.38 7.44
CA MET A 78 12.95 -13.59 6.96
C MET A 78 13.07 -13.80 5.45
N TYR A 79 13.56 -12.79 4.71
CA TYR A 79 13.77 -12.89 3.27
C TYR A 79 15.21 -13.30 2.98
N SER A 80 15.41 -13.99 1.85
CA SER A 80 16.75 -14.25 1.36
C SER A 80 17.44 -12.93 0.95
N PRO A 81 18.78 -12.85 1.02
CA PRO A 81 19.51 -11.68 0.55
C PRO A 81 19.14 -11.28 -0.88
N ASP A 82 18.87 -12.24 -1.77
CA ASP A 82 18.48 -11.97 -3.16
C ASP A 82 17.08 -11.35 -3.29
N GLU A 83 16.14 -11.69 -2.41
CA GLU A 83 14.83 -11.06 -2.34
C GLU A 83 14.89 -9.62 -1.84
N CYS A 84 15.90 -9.31 -1.02
CA CYS A 84 16.21 -7.96 -0.57
C CYS A 84 17.13 -7.18 -1.54
N ARG A 85 17.50 -7.72 -2.70
CA ARG A 85 18.34 -7.01 -3.69
C ARG A 85 17.55 -6.47 -4.87
N LEU A 86 17.64 -5.18 -5.14
CA LEU A 86 17.04 -4.53 -6.31
C LEU A 86 18.10 -4.24 -7.38
N ASP A 87 17.90 -4.75 -8.59
CA ASP A 87 18.74 -4.45 -9.76
C ASP A 87 18.19 -3.21 -10.48
N LEU A 88 18.84 -2.07 -10.27
CA LEU A 88 18.35 -0.79 -10.77
C LEU A 88 18.46 -0.68 -12.30
N ALA A 89 19.46 -1.32 -12.91
CA ALA A 89 19.58 -1.35 -14.36
C ALA A 89 18.41 -2.10 -14.98
N ARG A 90 18.05 -3.25 -14.39
CA ARG A 90 16.90 -4.05 -14.82
C ARG A 90 15.57 -3.34 -14.60
N GLU A 91 15.40 -2.64 -13.48
CA GLU A 91 14.16 -1.89 -13.25
C GLU A 91 14.08 -0.62 -14.13
N SER A 92 15.20 0.06 -14.39
CA SER A 92 15.27 1.19 -15.31
C SER A 92 14.92 0.78 -16.75
N ALA A 93 15.36 -0.41 -17.19
CA ALA A 93 14.96 -1.00 -18.48
C ALA A 93 13.44 -1.26 -18.58
N ARG A 94 12.72 -1.29 -17.45
CA ARG A 94 11.25 -1.37 -17.39
C ARG A 94 10.58 0.01 -17.32
N GLY A 95 11.35 1.09 -17.41
CA GLY A 95 10.90 2.46 -17.29
C GLY A 95 10.61 2.90 -15.84
N LEU A 96 11.11 2.18 -14.83
CA LEU A 96 10.95 2.56 -13.43
C LEU A 96 12.08 3.48 -12.98
N VAL A 97 11.70 4.56 -12.30
CA VAL A 97 12.65 5.53 -11.74
C VAL A 97 12.62 5.42 -10.22
N PHE A 98 13.79 5.32 -9.60
CA PHE A 98 13.97 5.30 -8.15
C PHE A 98 14.70 6.56 -7.69
N THR A 99 14.30 7.07 -6.52
CA THR A 99 14.87 8.30 -5.95
C THR A 99 15.93 8.00 -4.90
N ASP A 100 16.91 8.88 -4.75
CA ASP A 100 17.87 8.94 -3.63
C ASP A 100 17.21 8.91 -2.25
N LYS A 101 15.99 9.44 -2.13
CA LYS A 101 15.21 9.34 -0.88
C LYS A 101 14.84 7.92 -0.45
N LEU A 102 14.73 6.98 -1.41
CA LEU A 102 14.43 5.57 -1.12
C LEU A 102 15.71 4.76 -0.90
N PHE A 103 16.77 5.17 -1.58
CA PHE A 103 18.07 4.52 -1.53
C PHE A 103 19.12 5.62 -1.41
N PRO A 104 19.49 6.02 -0.18
CA PRO A 104 20.49 7.06 0.06
C PRO A 104 21.81 6.77 -0.66
N GLU A 105 22.10 5.50 -0.91
CA GLU A 105 23.25 5.04 -1.68
C GLU A 105 23.30 5.69 -3.07
N LEU A 106 22.14 5.98 -3.70
CA LEU A 106 22.07 6.63 -5.01
C LEU A 106 22.59 8.07 -5.03
N ALA A 107 22.65 8.76 -3.88
CA ALA A 107 23.23 10.08 -3.79
C ALA A 107 24.77 10.05 -3.95
N THR A 108 25.39 8.90 -3.68
CA THR A 108 26.81 8.69 -3.96
C THR A 108 26.98 8.38 -5.45
N LYS A 109 27.81 9.14 -6.16
CA LYS A 109 28.03 9.14 -7.63
C LYS A 109 28.59 7.82 -8.23
N TYR A 110 28.27 6.66 -7.66
CA TYR A 110 28.66 5.37 -8.20
C TYR A 110 27.58 4.82 -9.14
N PRO A 111 27.96 4.10 -10.21
CA PRO A 111 26.99 3.47 -11.09
C PRO A 111 26.41 2.23 -10.39
N ILE A 112 25.33 2.41 -9.63
CA ILE A 112 24.77 1.32 -8.83
C ILE A 112 24.01 0.35 -9.73
N GLN A 113 24.54 -0.87 -9.87
CA GLN A 113 23.88 -1.97 -10.57
C GLN A 113 22.88 -2.71 -9.66
N THR A 114 23.19 -2.89 -8.37
CA THR A 114 22.29 -3.52 -7.39
C THR A 114 22.31 -2.83 -6.03
N VAL A 115 21.14 -2.59 -5.42
CA VAL A 115 20.97 -1.99 -4.09
C VAL A 115 20.36 -2.99 -3.11
N GLN A 116 20.80 -2.97 -1.85
CA GLN A 116 20.14 -3.69 -0.77
C GLN A 116 18.93 -2.91 -0.25
N ILE A 117 17.80 -3.59 -0.10
CA ILE A 117 16.56 -2.98 0.36
C ILE A 117 16.56 -2.99 1.88
N HIS A 118 16.61 -1.80 2.46
CA HIS A 118 16.54 -1.59 3.90
C HIS A 118 15.08 -1.39 4.38
N ALA A 119 14.84 -1.61 5.68
CA ALA A 119 13.51 -1.48 6.28
C ALA A 119 12.95 -0.05 6.11
N ASP A 120 13.81 0.95 6.32
CA ASP A 120 13.47 2.37 6.19
C ASP A 120 12.98 2.71 4.78
N ALA A 121 13.60 2.13 3.74
CA ALA A 121 13.19 2.32 2.35
C ALA A 121 11.77 1.79 2.10
N ILE A 122 11.42 0.65 2.72
CA ILE A 122 10.08 0.06 2.60
C ILE A 122 9.06 0.91 3.36
N GLU A 123 9.39 1.35 4.56
CA GLU A 123 8.52 2.23 5.35
C GLU A 123 8.21 3.52 4.61
N GLN A 124 9.25 4.21 4.12
CA GLN A 124 9.11 5.42 3.31
C GLN A 124 8.30 5.16 2.04
N ALA A 125 8.50 4.00 1.40
CA ALA A 125 7.75 3.64 0.21
C ALA A 125 6.26 3.44 0.51
N VAL A 126 5.93 2.72 1.58
CA VAL A 126 4.54 2.51 2.02
C VAL A 126 3.86 3.85 2.34
N LEU A 127 4.52 4.73 3.09
CA LEU A 127 3.95 6.05 3.42
C LEU A 127 3.67 6.89 2.18
N ARG A 128 4.61 6.91 1.22
CA ARG A 128 4.42 7.64 -0.06
C ARG A 128 3.31 7.04 -0.91
N ILE A 129 3.20 5.71 -0.98
CA ILE A 129 2.09 5.03 -1.66
C ILE A 129 0.78 5.45 -1.03
N LEU A 130 0.65 5.31 0.30
CA LEU A 130 -0.56 5.67 1.04
C LEU A 130 -0.96 7.12 0.80
N ALA A 131 -0.01 8.05 0.88
CA ALA A 131 -0.25 9.47 0.62
C ALA A 131 -0.80 9.73 -0.80
N ARG A 132 -0.31 8.99 -1.81
CA ARG A 132 -0.78 9.13 -3.19
C ARG A 132 -2.18 8.54 -3.40
N VAL A 133 -2.46 7.40 -2.78
CA VAL A 133 -3.75 6.71 -2.99
C VAL A 133 -4.85 7.19 -2.04
N ALA A 134 -4.51 8.00 -1.03
CA ALA A 134 -5.39 8.44 0.05
C ALA A 134 -6.76 8.95 -0.42
N GLY A 135 -6.76 9.74 -1.49
CA GLY A 135 -7.97 10.35 -2.06
C GLY A 135 -8.88 9.39 -2.81
N THR A 136 -8.45 8.15 -3.08
CA THR A 136 -9.26 7.17 -3.83
C THR A 136 -9.48 5.86 -3.07
N LEU A 137 -8.71 5.64 -1.99
CA LEU A 137 -8.69 4.40 -1.27
C LEU A 137 -9.97 4.17 -0.45
N HIS A 138 -10.62 3.04 -0.72
CA HIS A 138 -11.82 2.58 0.00
C HIS A 138 -11.50 1.47 1.00
N THR A 139 -10.52 0.63 0.65
CA THR A 139 -10.16 -0.55 1.42
C THR A 139 -8.65 -0.63 1.57
N LEU A 140 -8.18 -0.72 2.82
CA LEU A 140 -6.76 -0.86 3.13
C LEU A 140 -6.55 -2.07 4.05
N TYR A 141 -5.71 -2.99 3.59
CA TYR A 141 -5.17 -4.09 4.38
C TYR A 141 -3.67 -3.88 4.52
N THR A 142 -3.17 -3.83 5.75
CA THR A 142 -1.72 -3.81 5.99
C THR A 142 -1.33 -4.95 6.91
N HIS A 143 -0.27 -5.65 6.55
CA HIS A 143 0.39 -6.68 7.32
C HIS A 143 1.89 -6.39 7.33
N LEU A 144 2.31 -5.49 8.23
CA LEU A 144 3.72 -5.08 8.35
C LEU A 144 4.20 -5.46 9.75
N THR A 145 5.13 -6.40 9.83
CA THR A 145 5.60 -6.96 11.11
C THR A 145 6.95 -6.41 11.59
N PHE A 146 7.55 -5.51 10.84
CA PHE A 146 8.94 -5.04 11.04
C PHE A 146 9.06 -3.57 11.40
N VAL A 147 7.95 -2.83 11.35
CA VAL A 147 7.90 -1.41 11.72
C VAL A 147 7.18 -1.31 13.05
N GLU A 148 7.85 -0.83 14.09
CA GLU A 148 7.19 -0.38 15.32
C GLU A 148 6.50 0.94 15.01
N ARG A 149 5.21 0.88 14.62
CA ARG A 149 4.53 2.06 14.10
C ARG A 149 4.09 2.99 15.25
N PRO A 150 4.45 4.29 15.24
CA PRO A 150 3.92 5.28 16.20
C PRO A 150 2.43 5.59 15.98
N GLY A 151 1.88 5.19 14.83
CA GLY A 151 0.52 5.43 14.38
C GLY A 151 0.17 4.48 13.24
N PRO A 152 -1.11 4.27 12.91
CA PRO A 152 -1.45 3.23 11.94
C PRO A 152 -1.12 3.66 10.51
N LEU A 153 -1.17 4.99 10.23
CA LEU A 153 -1.15 5.61 8.90
C LEU A 153 -0.70 7.10 8.92
N TYR A 154 0.18 7.50 9.84
CA TYR A 154 0.53 8.90 10.15
C TYR A 154 1.03 9.71 8.92
N PRO A 155 0.61 10.97 8.69
CA PRO A 155 -0.72 11.54 8.83
C PRO A 155 -1.39 11.63 7.45
N VAL A 156 -1.82 10.50 6.90
CA VAL A 156 -2.48 10.46 5.58
C VAL A 156 -4.01 10.52 5.78
N PRO A 157 -4.71 11.55 5.26
CA PRO A 157 -6.17 11.64 5.38
C PRO A 157 -6.87 10.81 4.30
N PHE A 158 -7.56 9.73 4.67
CA PHE A 158 -8.25 8.87 3.69
C PHE A 158 -9.76 9.16 3.61
N HIS A 159 -10.16 10.23 2.93
CA HIS A 159 -11.55 10.69 2.92
C HIS A 159 -12.60 9.63 2.50
N HIS A 160 -12.21 8.63 1.71
CA HIS A 160 -13.09 7.60 1.19
C HIS A 160 -12.93 6.22 1.87
N LEU A 161 -12.01 6.07 2.83
CA LEU A 161 -11.71 4.78 3.44
C LEU A 161 -12.88 4.26 4.26
N ARG A 162 -13.33 3.05 3.94
CA ARG A 162 -14.45 2.34 4.57
C ARG A 162 -14.00 1.14 5.38
N THR A 163 -12.95 0.46 4.92
CA THR A 163 -12.42 -0.75 5.54
C THR A 163 -10.94 -0.58 5.81
N LEU A 164 -10.56 -0.72 7.08
CA LEU A 164 -9.17 -0.69 7.52
C LEU A 164 -8.84 -1.96 8.29
N VAL A 165 -7.82 -2.68 7.84
CA VAL A 165 -7.29 -3.86 8.52
C VAL A 165 -5.80 -3.68 8.76
N LEU A 166 -5.40 -3.78 10.02
CA LEU A 166 -4.02 -3.58 10.45
C LEU A 166 -3.53 -4.81 11.21
N HIS A 167 -2.53 -5.45 10.64
CA HIS A 167 -1.77 -6.54 11.25
C HIS A 167 -0.33 -6.08 11.48
N GLY A 168 0.16 -6.30 12.70
CA GLY A 168 1.54 -5.97 13.07
C GLY A 168 1.68 -5.48 14.51
N PRO A 169 2.91 -5.28 15.01
CA PRO A 169 3.14 -4.66 16.30
C PRO A 169 2.73 -3.19 16.27
N PHE A 170 1.96 -2.75 17.26
CA PHE A 170 1.64 -1.33 17.44
C PHE A 170 2.53 -0.76 18.55
N ALA A 171 3.26 0.33 18.26
CA ALA A 171 4.04 1.01 19.29
C ALA A 171 3.10 1.65 20.33
N SER A 172 3.66 1.95 21.50
CA SER A 172 2.98 2.71 22.56
C SER A 172 3.46 4.16 22.50
N PRO A 173 2.57 5.18 22.51
CA PRO A 173 1.11 5.11 22.72
C PRO A 173 0.34 4.53 21.52
N PRO A 174 -0.89 4.02 21.74
CA PRO A 174 -1.69 3.43 20.68
C PRO A 174 -1.83 4.42 19.52
N PRO A 175 -1.96 3.89 18.30
CA PRO A 175 -1.98 4.70 17.10
C PRO A 175 -2.96 5.87 17.22
N THR A 176 -2.48 7.11 17.15
CA THR A 176 -3.35 8.28 17.16
C THR A 176 -4.18 8.27 15.87
N LEU A 177 -5.46 7.91 16.03
CA LEU A 177 -6.44 7.89 14.95
C LEU A 177 -7.00 9.29 14.68
N SER A 178 -6.38 10.35 15.21
CA SER A 178 -6.87 11.73 15.11
C SER A 178 -7.00 12.25 13.67
N CYS A 179 -6.39 11.59 12.69
CA CYS A 179 -6.55 11.88 11.27
C CYS A 179 -7.53 10.93 10.53
N LEU A 180 -8.22 10.04 11.24
CA LEU A 180 -9.08 9.03 10.61
C LEU A 180 -10.45 9.56 10.21
N THR A 181 -11.10 8.71 9.42
CA THR A 181 -11.87 9.12 8.27
C THR A 181 -13.34 9.05 8.64
N PRO A 182 -14.13 10.09 8.34
CA PRO A 182 -15.53 10.14 8.78
C PRO A 182 -16.38 8.99 8.18
N ASN A 183 -15.84 8.29 7.17
CA ASN A 183 -16.51 7.23 6.44
C ASN A 183 -16.08 5.81 6.82
N LEU A 184 -15.18 5.64 7.80
CA LEU A 184 -14.75 4.31 8.21
C LEU A 184 -15.92 3.52 8.79
N ARG A 185 -16.15 2.31 8.26
CA ARG A 185 -17.24 1.41 8.66
C ARG A 185 -16.73 0.13 9.32
N ARG A 186 -15.57 -0.36 8.89
CA ARG A 186 -14.98 -1.61 9.38
C ARG A 186 -13.53 -1.36 9.78
N LEU A 187 -13.22 -1.67 11.03
CA LEU A 187 -11.87 -1.62 11.58
C LEU A 187 -11.51 -3.00 12.14
N ARG A 188 -10.40 -3.56 11.67
CA ARG A 188 -9.80 -4.76 12.25
C ARG A 188 -8.38 -4.47 12.67
N LEU A 189 -8.12 -4.63 13.94
CA LEU A 189 -6.79 -4.61 14.52
C LEU A 189 -6.47 -6.06 14.87
N ALA A 190 -5.32 -6.55 14.45
CA ALA A 190 -4.90 -7.91 14.73
C ALA A 190 -3.43 -7.85 15.12
N SER A 191 -3.20 -7.69 16.42
CA SER A 191 -1.90 -7.55 17.02
C SER A 191 -1.91 -8.23 18.39
N PRO A 192 -0.79 -8.82 18.83
CA PRO A 192 -0.65 -9.21 20.22
C PRO A 192 -0.64 -7.93 21.09
N LEU A 193 -1.82 -7.48 21.52
CA LEU A 193 -1.99 -6.38 22.45
C LEU A 193 -1.32 -6.78 23.77
N THR A 194 -0.11 -6.27 24.01
CA THR A 194 0.73 -6.67 25.15
C THR A 194 0.24 -6.15 26.51
N SER A 195 -0.83 -5.35 26.57
CA SER A 195 -1.35 -4.84 27.85
C SER A 195 -2.84 -4.43 27.80
N PRO A 196 -3.64 -4.76 28.84
CA PRO A 196 -5.07 -4.43 28.92
C PRO A 196 -5.36 -2.93 29.04
N HIS A 197 -4.44 -2.11 29.54
CA HIS A 197 -4.62 -0.64 29.57
C HIS A 197 -4.58 0.00 28.18
N LYS A 198 -4.04 -0.71 27.18
CA LYS A 198 -3.90 -0.20 25.81
C LYS A 198 -5.20 -0.27 25.01
N SER A 199 -6.13 -1.16 25.39
CA SER A 199 -7.40 -1.35 24.67
C SER A 199 -8.39 -0.21 24.90
N SER A 200 -8.49 0.32 26.13
CA SER A 200 -9.43 1.40 26.46
C SER A 200 -9.07 2.74 25.82
N VAL A 201 -7.79 3.11 25.81
CA VAL A 201 -7.29 4.32 25.14
C VAL A 201 -7.52 4.23 23.63
N LEU A 202 -7.27 3.05 23.05
CA LEU A 202 -7.52 2.82 21.64
C LEU A 202 -9.02 2.94 21.30
N LEU A 203 -9.91 2.34 22.09
CA LEU A 203 -11.36 2.44 21.88
C LEU A 203 -11.85 3.88 21.91
N ASN A 204 -11.41 4.69 22.88
CA ASN A 204 -11.79 6.10 22.97
C ASN A 204 -11.30 6.92 21.76
N THR A 205 -10.11 6.58 21.26
CA THR A 205 -9.55 7.24 20.06
C THR A 205 -10.32 6.81 18.80
N VAL A 206 -10.71 5.54 18.70
CA VAL A 206 -11.49 4.98 17.58
C VAL A 206 -12.88 5.62 17.52
N THR A 207 -13.59 5.70 18.65
CA THR A 207 -14.95 6.25 18.69
C THR A 207 -14.98 7.73 18.33
N ALA A 208 -13.99 8.50 18.77
CA ALA A 208 -13.85 9.91 18.38
C ALA A 208 -13.52 10.10 16.89
N ALA A 209 -12.68 9.23 16.32
CA ALA A 209 -12.18 9.36 14.96
C ALA A 209 -13.09 8.75 13.87
N ALA A 210 -13.92 7.77 14.22
CA ALA A 210 -14.71 6.99 13.28
C ALA A 210 -16.18 6.88 13.74
N PRO A 211 -16.97 7.98 13.66
CA PRO A 211 -18.35 7.99 14.14
C PRO A 211 -19.29 7.05 13.37
N ARG A 212 -18.91 6.61 12.16
CA ARG A 212 -19.67 5.69 11.30
C ARG A 212 -19.24 4.22 11.43
N LEU A 213 -18.40 3.89 12.41
CA LEU A 213 -17.91 2.54 12.61
C LEU A 213 -19.07 1.61 12.98
N SER A 214 -19.22 0.53 12.22
CA SER A 214 -20.26 -0.50 12.44
C SER A 214 -19.67 -1.85 12.84
N HIS A 215 -18.43 -2.13 12.45
CA HIS A 215 -17.75 -3.37 12.77
C HIS A 215 -16.36 -3.07 13.32
N LEU A 216 -16.10 -3.57 14.52
CA LEU A 216 -14.81 -3.48 15.18
C LEU A 216 -14.34 -4.90 15.53
N TYR A 217 -13.13 -5.25 15.11
CA TYR A 217 -12.47 -6.51 15.44
C TYR A 217 -11.12 -6.15 16.09
N LEU A 218 -10.85 -6.73 17.26
CA LEU A 218 -9.64 -6.54 18.05
C LEU A 218 -8.90 -7.86 18.22
#